data_AF-A0A1S2M9Q7-F1
#
_entry.id   AF-A0A1S2M9Q7-F1
#
_cell.length_a   1.000
_cell.length_b   1.000
_cell.length_c   1.000
_cell.angle_alpha   90.00
_cell.angle_beta   90.00
_cell.angle_gamma   90.00
#
_symmetry.space_group_name_H-M   'P 1'
#
loop_
_entity.id
_entity.type
_entity.pdbx_description
1 polymer ?
#
loop_
_entity_poly.entity_id
_entity_poly.type
_entity_poly.pdbx_seq_one_letter_code
_entity_poly.pdbx_strand_id
1 'polypeptide(L)'
;MAINYKQCPRCASKNTLKILYGMPTHEAIEQAEAGKIRLGGCCVIVGGTEYYCNDCENEWNKEQAIEAAYERIKGLKASVSGYFGGSYSVEVDLTTGRITWHYWDRGEVVDMEYKTANEATVKRILDELKVINLLNWKREYKEPGVLDGTSWSVETIRNGRNIKKYGENKYPDDWADFCKLIRRITGNKFS
;
A
#
# COMPACT_ATOMS: atom_id res chain seq x y z
N MET A 1 1.93 -8.30 6.29
CA MET A 1 1.62 -6.85 6.21
C MET A 1 2.74 -6.15 5.46
N ALA A 2 2.45 -5.30 4.48
CA ALA A 2 3.53 -4.66 3.69
C ALA A 2 4.08 -3.37 4.34
N ILE A 3 3.40 -2.84 5.35
CA ILE A 3 3.83 -1.66 6.11
C ILE A 3 4.69 -2.12 7.29
N ASN A 4 5.90 -1.56 7.39
CA ASN A 4 6.80 -1.81 8.52
C ASN A 4 6.87 -0.56 9.40
N TYR A 5 6.11 -0.56 10.50
CA TYR A 5 6.07 0.56 11.44
C TYR A 5 7.39 0.84 12.16
N LYS A 6 8.29 -0.16 12.22
CA LYS A 6 9.61 -0.03 12.83
C LYS A 6 10.68 0.50 11.87
N GLN A 7 10.33 0.82 10.63
CA GLN A 7 11.25 1.44 9.69
C GLN A 7 11.00 2.94 9.66
N CYS A 8 12.07 3.74 9.79
CA CYS A 8 11.97 5.18 9.77
C CYS A 8 11.34 5.66 8.45
N PRO A 9 10.23 6.43 8.49
CA PRO A 9 9.60 6.94 7.28
C PRO A 9 10.51 7.90 6.52
N ARG A 10 11.37 8.65 7.23
CA ARG A 10 12.24 9.70 6.69
C ARG A 10 13.50 9.17 6.01
N CYS A 11 14.29 8.33 6.69
CA CYS A 11 15.58 7.86 6.17
C CYS A 11 15.62 6.37 5.79
N ALA A 12 14.50 5.65 5.93
CA ALA A 12 14.40 4.20 5.70
C ALA A 12 15.27 3.32 6.61
N SER A 13 15.92 3.89 7.64
CA SER A 13 16.68 3.11 8.62
C SER A 13 15.79 2.16 9.43
N LYS A 14 16.38 1.03 9.82
CA LYS A 14 15.82 0.07 10.79
C LYS A 14 16.39 0.24 12.20
N ASN A 15 17.36 1.15 12.38
CA ASN A 15 17.90 1.55 13.68
C ASN A 15 16.91 2.46 14.38
N THR A 16 15.84 1.85 14.90
CA THR A 16 14.70 2.55 15.49
C THR A 16 14.37 1.97 16.86
N LEU A 17 13.92 2.85 17.75
CA LEU A 17 13.54 2.52 19.11
C LEU A 17 12.04 2.74 19.29
N LYS A 18 11.43 1.95 20.16
CA LYS A 18 10.07 2.24 20.63
C LYS A 18 10.14 3.31 21.72
N ILE A 19 9.20 4.24 21.69
CA ILE A 19 9.05 5.26 22.74
C ILE A 19 8.17 4.69 23.85
N LEU A 20 8.68 4.72 25.09
CA LEU A 20 7.96 4.31 26.29
C LEU A 20 7.53 5.54 27.09
N TYR A 21 6.23 5.71 27.27
CA TYR A 21 5.64 6.79 28.05
C TYR A 21 5.24 6.32 29.45
N GLY A 22 5.08 7.27 30.36
CA GLY A 22 4.70 7.03 31.75
C GLY A 22 5.88 7.15 32.71
N MET A 23 5.65 6.74 33.95
CA MET A 23 6.73 6.64 34.93
C MET A 23 7.56 5.39 34.62
N PRO A 24 8.85 5.53 34.28
CA PRO A 24 9.67 4.37 33.93
C PRO A 24 9.97 3.53 35.17
N THR A 25 10.02 2.22 34.99
CA THR A 25 10.61 1.31 35.99
C THR A 25 12.14 1.42 35.95
N HIS A 26 12.82 0.93 36.99
CA HIS A 26 14.30 0.85 36.99
C HIS A 26 14.84 0.13 35.73
N GLU A 27 14.23 -1.01 35.37
CA GLU A 27 14.60 -1.75 34.16
C GLU A 27 14.45 -0.91 32.88
N ALA A 28 13.38 -0.11 32.78
CA ALA A 28 13.18 0.75 31.62
C ALA A 28 14.26 1.86 31.54
N ILE A 29 14.73 2.37 32.68
CA ILE A 29 15.84 3.33 32.73
C ILE A 29 17.12 2.67 32.22
N GLU A 30 17.48 1.48 32.73
CA GLU A 30 18.65 0.73 32.28
C GLU A 30 18.59 0.41 30.78
N GLN A 31 17.42 0.02 30.27
CA GLN A 31 17.22 -0.22 28.83
C GLN A 31 17.39 1.05 28.00
N ALA A 32 16.98 2.21 28.51
CA ALA A 32 17.14 3.49 27.84
C ALA A 32 18.60 3.93 27.81
N GLU A 33 19.33 3.79 28.91
CA GLU A 33 20.78 4.04 28.99
C GLU A 33 21.57 3.11 28.06
N ALA A 34 21.13 1.86 27.94
CA ALA A 34 21.67 0.88 26.99
C ALA A 34 21.25 1.14 25.52
N GLY A 35 20.47 2.18 25.24
CA GLY A 35 20.03 2.54 23.89
C GLY A 35 19.03 1.58 23.25
N LYS A 36 18.31 0.76 24.05
CA LYS A 36 17.34 -0.24 23.57
C LYS A 36 15.91 0.32 23.45
N ILE A 37 15.59 1.35 24.22
CA ILE A 37 14.30 2.07 24.18
C ILE A 37 14.53 3.57 24.32
N ARG A 38 13.54 4.38 23.96
CA ARG A 38 13.54 5.83 24.25
C ARG A 38 12.46 6.13 25.27
N LEU A 39 12.80 6.84 26.34
CA LEU A 39 11.79 7.32 27.29
C LEU A 39 11.12 8.56 26.71
N GLY A 40 9.79 8.57 26.76
CA GLY A 40 8.94 9.70 26.39
C GLY A 40 8.52 10.51 27.61
N GLY A 41 7.43 11.27 27.44
CA GLY A 41 6.81 12.03 28.53
C GLY A 41 5.94 11.16 29.46
N CYS A 42 5.34 11.82 30.45
CA CYS A 42 4.48 11.17 31.45
C CYS A 42 3.16 10.62 30.86
N CYS A 43 2.64 11.23 29.78
CA CYS A 43 1.33 10.87 29.22
C CYS A 43 1.45 10.42 27.76
N VAL A 44 0.73 9.35 27.41
CA VAL A 44 0.45 9.00 26.01
C VAL A 44 -0.68 9.90 25.55
N ILE A 45 -0.43 10.71 24.53
CA ILE A 45 -1.45 11.55 23.89
C ILE A 45 -1.99 10.78 22.69
N VAL A 46 -3.29 10.92 22.39
CA VAL A 46 -3.88 10.37 21.16
C VAL A 46 -3.14 10.93 19.95
N GLY A 47 -2.63 10.05 19.08
CA GLY A 47 -1.78 10.44 17.95
C GLY A 47 -0.34 10.82 18.33
N GLY A 48 0.08 10.59 19.58
CA GLY A 48 1.47 10.76 20.02
C GLY A 48 2.44 9.81 19.31
N THR A 49 3.73 10.15 19.33
CA THR A 49 4.77 9.39 18.65
C THR A 49 4.99 8.02 19.32
N GLU A 50 5.22 6.96 18.54
CA GLU A 50 5.42 5.60 19.07
C GLU A 50 6.85 5.09 18.82
N TYR A 51 7.55 5.70 17.87
CA TYR A 51 8.86 5.26 17.38
C TYR A 51 9.81 6.44 17.21
N TYR A 52 11.10 6.17 17.38
CA TYR A 52 12.20 7.11 17.19
C TYR A 52 13.29 6.48 16.32
N CYS A 53 13.96 7.28 15.49
CA CYS A 53 15.09 6.83 14.67
C CYS A 53 16.42 7.36 15.23
N ASN A 54 17.36 6.45 15.50
CA ASN A 54 18.68 6.80 16.00
C ASN A 54 19.57 7.50 14.94
N ASP A 55 19.26 7.33 13.65
CA ASP A 55 20.15 7.84 12.58
C ASP A 55 19.75 9.24 12.08
N CYS A 56 18.49 9.63 12.19
CA CYS A 56 18.00 10.93 11.71
C CYS A 56 17.06 11.66 12.67
N GLU A 57 16.93 11.13 13.88
CA GLU A 57 16.17 11.69 15.01
C GLU A 57 14.67 11.91 14.74
N ASN A 58 14.15 11.33 13.66
CA ASN A 58 12.73 11.41 13.34
C ASN A 58 11.90 10.64 14.38
N GLU A 59 10.74 11.18 14.75
CA GLU A 59 9.73 10.51 15.57
C GLU A 59 8.44 10.31 14.77
N TRP A 60 7.75 9.19 14.98
CA TRP A 60 6.50 8.91 14.27
C TRP A 60 5.58 7.94 15.02
N ASN A 61 4.30 7.96 14.69
CA ASN A 61 3.29 6.98 15.09
C ASN A 61 2.92 6.03 13.94
N LYS A 62 2.05 5.05 14.20
CA LYS A 62 1.58 4.11 13.17
C LYS A 62 0.88 4.82 12.02
N GLU A 63 0.05 5.82 12.28
CA GLU A 63 -0.70 6.54 11.24
C GLU A 63 0.24 7.23 10.24
N GLN A 64 1.28 7.90 10.74
CA GLN A 64 2.33 8.52 9.94
C GLN A 64 3.16 7.49 9.16
N ALA A 65 3.41 6.31 9.74
CA ALA A 65 4.06 5.22 9.02
C ALA A 65 3.18 4.62 7.91
N ILE A 66 1.86 4.58 8.09
CA ILE A 66 0.90 4.22 7.03
C ILE A 66 0.94 5.26 5.93
N GLU A 67 0.84 6.55 6.28
CA GLU A 67 0.87 7.67 5.33
C GLU A 67 2.12 7.60 4.45
N ALA A 68 3.29 7.57 5.08
CA ALA A 68 4.57 7.44 4.40
C ALA A 68 4.73 6.13 3.61
N ALA A 69 3.93 5.09 3.87
CA ALA A 69 3.94 3.89 3.05
C ALA A 69 3.21 4.09 1.72
N TYR A 70 2.07 4.78 1.73
CA TYR A 70 1.28 5.09 0.54
C TYR A 70 1.91 6.20 -0.31
N GLU A 71 2.47 7.25 0.31
CA GLU A 71 3.21 8.30 -0.40
C GLU A 71 4.42 7.78 -1.21
N ARG A 72 4.97 6.62 -0.83
CA ARG A 72 6.06 5.96 -1.56
C ARG A 72 5.61 5.20 -2.80
N ILE A 73 4.31 5.05 -3.02
CA ILE A 73 3.78 4.39 -4.21
C ILE A 73 3.94 5.35 -5.38
N LYS A 74 4.73 4.93 -6.38
CA LYS A 74 4.96 5.67 -7.62
C LYS A 74 3.99 5.28 -8.72
N GLY A 75 3.40 4.11 -8.61
CA GLY A 75 2.43 3.64 -9.59
C GLY A 75 1.76 2.35 -9.19
N LEU A 76 0.82 1.93 -10.02
CA LEU A 76 -0.01 0.77 -9.85
C LEU A 76 -0.13 0.06 -11.20
N LYS A 77 0.05 -1.25 -11.24
CA LYS A 77 -0.40 -2.09 -12.35
C LYS A 77 -1.45 -3.04 -11.82
N ALA A 78 -2.58 -3.16 -12.49
CA ALA A 78 -3.58 -4.14 -12.10
C ALA A 78 -4.18 -4.82 -13.32
N SER A 79 -4.54 -6.09 -13.18
CA SER A 79 -5.16 -6.86 -14.24
C SER A 79 -6.24 -7.77 -13.69
N VAL A 80 -7.25 -8.00 -14.52
CA VAL A 80 -8.30 -9.02 -14.31
C VAL A 80 -8.52 -9.73 -15.63
N SER A 81 -8.43 -11.06 -15.60
CA SER A 81 -8.57 -11.91 -16.79
C SER A 81 -9.55 -13.05 -16.47
N GLY A 82 -10.49 -13.30 -17.37
CA GLY A 82 -11.42 -14.42 -17.28
C GLY A 82 -11.32 -15.34 -18.49
N TYR A 83 -11.57 -16.63 -18.30
CA TYR A 83 -11.48 -17.65 -19.37
C TYR A 83 -12.30 -17.33 -20.63
N PHE A 84 -13.49 -16.70 -20.47
CA PHE A 84 -14.41 -16.38 -21.57
C PHE A 84 -14.52 -14.88 -21.92
N GLY A 85 -13.90 -13.98 -21.15
CA GLY A 85 -14.32 -12.56 -21.06
C GLY A 85 -13.30 -11.50 -21.45
N GLY A 86 -12.25 -11.88 -22.19
CA GLY A 86 -11.07 -11.04 -22.41
C GLY A 86 -10.33 -10.72 -21.10
N SER A 87 -9.32 -9.85 -21.19
CA SER A 87 -8.63 -9.33 -20.00
C SER A 87 -8.53 -7.82 -20.01
N TYR A 88 -8.60 -7.24 -18.82
CA TYR A 88 -8.46 -5.81 -18.60
C TYR A 88 -7.15 -5.59 -17.86
N SER A 89 -6.39 -4.59 -18.26
CA SER A 89 -5.25 -4.11 -17.48
C SER A 89 -5.26 -2.60 -17.34
N VAL A 90 -4.77 -2.12 -16.21
CA VAL A 90 -4.59 -0.70 -15.93
C VAL A 90 -3.16 -0.46 -15.44
N GLU A 91 -2.54 0.60 -15.93
CA GLU A 91 -1.29 1.13 -15.44
C GLU A 91 -1.51 2.58 -15.02
N VAL A 92 -1.22 2.88 -13.76
CA VAL A 92 -1.29 4.23 -13.18
C VAL A 92 0.11 4.65 -12.78
N ASP A 93 0.62 5.71 -13.37
CA ASP A 93 1.82 6.41 -12.93
C ASP A 93 1.37 7.59 -12.07
N LEU A 94 1.63 7.51 -10.76
CA LEU A 94 1.24 8.53 -9.79
C LEU A 94 2.24 9.69 -9.76
N THR A 95 3.39 9.56 -10.42
CA THR A 95 4.37 10.65 -10.52
C THR A 95 4.03 11.60 -11.69
N THR A 96 3.53 11.05 -12.79
CA THR A 96 3.11 11.83 -13.97
C THR A 96 1.60 12.03 -14.05
N GLY A 97 0.81 11.28 -13.26
CA GLY A 97 -0.64 11.24 -13.34
C GLY A 97 -1.17 10.43 -14.53
N ARG A 98 -0.31 9.79 -15.32
CA ARG A 98 -0.73 9.02 -16.50
C ARG A 98 -1.48 7.75 -16.07
N ILE A 99 -2.69 7.58 -16.59
CA ILE A 99 -3.51 6.38 -16.42
C ILE A 99 -3.72 5.77 -17.79
N THR A 100 -3.32 4.52 -17.98
CA THR A 100 -3.49 3.77 -19.22
C THR A 100 -4.31 2.53 -18.93
N TRP A 101 -5.34 2.29 -19.72
CA TRP A 101 -6.19 1.10 -19.63
C TRP A 101 -6.09 0.33 -20.95
N HIS A 102 -6.09 -1.00 -20.86
CA HIS A 102 -6.06 -1.88 -22.01
C HIS A 102 -7.15 -2.93 -21.87
N TYR A 103 -7.75 -3.29 -23.01
CA TYR A 103 -8.55 -4.49 -23.15
C TYR A 103 -7.89 -5.43 -24.15
N TRP A 104 -7.78 -6.68 -23.74
CA TRP A 104 -7.22 -7.75 -24.54
C TRP A 104 -8.30 -8.79 -24.83
N ASP A 105 -8.37 -9.24 -26.07
CA ASP A 105 -9.13 -10.43 -26.46
C ASP A 105 -8.16 -11.43 -27.07
N ARG A 106 -8.27 -12.71 -26.67
CA ARG A 106 -7.45 -13.82 -27.21
C ARG A 106 -5.94 -13.54 -27.32
N GLY A 107 -5.39 -12.74 -26.40
CA GLY A 107 -3.96 -12.43 -26.33
C GLY A 107 -3.52 -11.22 -27.16
N GLU A 108 -4.45 -10.54 -27.83
CA GLU A 108 -4.18 -9.31 -28.59
C GLU A 108 -4.81 -8.10 -27.91
N VAL A 109 -4.12 -6.95 -27.96
CA VAL A 109 -4.69 -5.68 -27.52
C VAL A 109 -5.77 -5.29 -28.53
N VAL A 110 -7.02 -5.29 -28.08
CA VAL A 110 -8.16 -4.86 -28.90
C VAL A 110 -8.41 -3.37 -28.71
N ASP A 111 -8.21 -2.88 -27.48
CA ASP A 111 -8.45 -1.47 -27.16
C ASP A 111 -7.43 -0.95 -26.14
N MET A 112 -7.12 0.34 -26.25
CA MET A 112 -6.21 1.05 -25.37
C MET A 112 -6.65 2.50 -25.23
N GLU A 113 -6.83 2.92 -23.99
CA GLU A 113 -7.12 4.32 -23.66
C GLU A 113 -6.10 4.86 -22.67
N TYR A 114 -5.83 6.16 -22.75
CA TYR A 114 -5.05 6.84 -21.73
C TYR A 114 -5.65 8.20 -21.40
N LYS A 115 -5.34 8.67 -20.18
CA LYS A 115 -5.59 10.03 -19.75
C LYS A 115 -4.61 10.46 -18.67
N THR A 116 -4.64 11.74 -18.36
CA THR A 116 -3.76 12.34 -17.36
C THR A 116 -4.60 12.90 -16.23
N ALA A 117 -4.35 12.40 -15.02
CA ALA A 117 -4.91 12.94 -13.79
C ALA A 117 -4.08 14.12 -13.29
N ASN A 118 -4.74 15.13 -12.72
CA ASN A 118 -4.06 16.21 -12.01
C ASN A 118 -3.64 15.76 -10.59
N GLU A 119 -2.83 16.58 -9.93
CA GLU A 119 -2.29 16.30 -8.59
C GLU A 119 -3.38 16.03 -7.54
N ALA A 120 -4.47 16.80 -7.55
CA ALA A 120 -5.59 16.59 -6.64
C ALA A 120 -6.27 15.22 -6.85
N THR A 121 -6.37 14.77 -8.09
CA THR A 121 -6.92 13.45 -8.43
C THR A 121 -5.95 12.34 -8.04
N VAL A 122 -4.65 12.51 -8.28
CA VAL A 122 -3.61 11.57 -7.83
C VAL A 122 -3.64 11.41 -6.31
N LYS A 123 -3.76 12.51 -5.56
CA LYS A 123 -3.89 12.48 -4.11
C LYS A 123 -5.12 11.69 -3.66
N ARG A 124 -6.29 11.93 -4.27
CA ARG A 124 -7.51 11.16 -3.98
C ARG A 124 -7.36 9.68 -4.28
N ILE A 125 -6.65 9.32 -5.34
CA ILE A 125 -6.33 7.91 -5.64
C ILE A 125 -5.54 7.29 -4.49
N LEU A 126 -4.49 7.96 -4.00
CA LEU A 126 -3.70 7.47 -2.86
C LEU A 126 -4.54 7.35 -1.58
N ASP A 127 -5.36 8.35 -1.28
CA ASP A 127 -6.26 8.35 -0.11
C ASP A 127 -7.24 7.17 -0.16
N GLU A 128 -7.82 6.89 -1.32
CA GLU A 128 -8.75 5.78 -1.50
C GLU A 128 -8.05 4.41 -1.47
N LEU A 129 -6.86 4.28 -2.05
CA LEU A 129 -6.05 3.07 -1.90
C LEU A 129 -5.70 2.78 -0.44
N LYS A 130 -5.51 3.84 0.37
CA LYS A 130 -5.31 3.74 1.82
C LYS A 130 -6.57 3.26 2.54
N VAL A 131 -7.75 3.78 2.19
CA VAL A 131 -9.04 3.32 2.72
C VAL A 131 -9.31 1.85 2.37
N ILE A 132 -9.03 1.44 1.13
CA ILE A 132 -9.12 0.05 0.63
C ILE A 132 -8.08 -0.88 1.31
N ASN A 133 -7.14 -0.30 2.06
CA ASN A 133 -6.14 -1.04 2.81
C ASN A 133 -5.26 -1.94 1.91
N LEU A 134 -5.01 -1.51 0.67
CA LEU A 134 -4.36 -2.30 -0.39
C LEU A 134 -3.03 -2.94 0.08
N LEU A 135 -2.19 -2.18 0.79
CA LEU A 135 -0.88 -2.67 1.25
C LEU A 135 -0.99 -3.85 2.24
N ASN A 136 -2.12 -3.97 2.94
CA ASN A 136 -2.35 -4.99 3.96
C ASN A 136 -3.00 -6.27 3.45
N TRP A 137 -3.46 -6.31 2.20
CA TRP A 137 -3.94 -7.53 1.56
C TRP A 137 -2.93 -8.68 1.68
N LYS A 138 -3.42 -9.92 1.75
CA LYS A 138 -2.56 -11.11 1.63
C LYS A 138 -1.88 -11.13 0.27
N ARG A 139 -0.73 -11.79 0.16
CA ARG A 139 0.00 -11.88 -1.12
C ARG A 139 -0.81 -12.65 -2.16
N GLU A 140 -1.50 -13.70 -1.73
CA GLU A 140 -2.15 -14.68 -2.59
C GLU A 140 -3.54 -15.01 -2.05
N TYR A 141 -4.51 -15.10 -2.96
CA TYR A 141 -5.89 -15.51 -2.70
C TYR A 141 -6.29 -16.59 -3.70
N LYS A 142 -6.28 -17.86 -3.28
CA LYS A 142 -6.65 -18.98 -4.14
C LYS A 142 -7.83 -19.73 -3.57
N GLU A 143 -8.78 -20.06 -4.43
CA GLU A 143 -9.81 -21.05 -4.15
C GLU A 143 -9.38 -22.40 -4.74
N PRO A 144 -8.99 -23.38 -3.89
CA PRO A 144 -8.53 -24.67 -4.40
C PRO A 144 -9.68 -25.44 -5.06
N GLY A 145 -9.38 -26.11 -6.17
CA GLY A 145 -10.34 -26.99 -6.86
C GLY A 145 -11.17 -26.33 -7.96
N VAL A 146 -10.94 -25.04 -8.25
CA VAL A 146 -11.57 -24.32 -9.36
C VAL A 146 -10.49 -24.00 -10.41
N LEU A 147 -10.57 -24.65 -11.58
CA LEU A 147 -9.54 -24.60 -12.64
C LEU A 147 -9.83 -23.56 -13.73
N ASP A 148 -11.08 -23.17 -13.87
CA ASP A 148 -11.58 -22.14 -14.78
C ASP A 148 -12.13 -20.96 -13.98
N GLY A 149 -12.08 -19.76 -14.54
CA GLY A 149 -12.63 -18.57 -13.88
C GLY A 149 -11.76 -17.35 -14.01
N THR A 150 -11.72 -16.56 -12.95
CA THR A 150 -11.13 -15.22 -12.95
C THR A 150 -9.82 -15.21 -12.19
N SER A 151 -8.78 -14.73 -12.86
CA SER A 151 -7.50 -14.41 -12.24
C SER A 151 -7.31 -12.90 -12.17
N TRP A 152 -6.62 -12.44 -11.15
CA TRP A 152 -6.33 -11.02 -10.99
C TRP A 152 -4.95 -10.79 -10.39
N SER A 153 -4.37 -9.62 -10.67
CA SER A 153 -3.17 -9.17 -9.99
C SER A 153 -3.18 -7.67 -9.76
N VAL A 154 -2.55 -7.23 -8.68
CA VAL A 154 -2.31 -5.83 -8.36
C VAL A 154 -0.86 -5.69 -7.90
N GLU A 155 -0.11 -4.82 -8.56
CA GLU A 155 1.29 -4.53 -8.26
C GLU A 155 1.48 -3.04 -7.99
N THR A 156 1.95 -2.70 -6.79
CA THR A 156 2.36 -1.32 -6.47
C THR A 156 3.83 -1.12 -6.84
N ILE A 157 4.11 -0.12 -7.67
CA ILE A 157 5.45 0.28 -8.09
C ILE A 157 6.02 1.27 -7.06
N ARG A 158 7.27 1.07 -6.63
CA ARG A 158 7.94 1.89 -5.61
C ARG A 158 9.42 2.06 -5.98
N ASN A 159 10.12 2.99 -5.33
CA ASN A 159 11.59 3.12 -5.48
C ASN A 159 12.38 1.88 -5.03
N GLY A 160 11.77 1.03 -4.19
CA GLY A 160 12.37 -0.21 -3.71
C GLY A 160 11.67 -1.43 -4.31
N ARG A 161 11.51 -2.47 -3.49
CA ARG A 161 10.80 -3.68 -3.91
C ARG A 161 9.33 -3.40 -4.19
N ASN A 162 8.88 -3.73 -5.39
CA ASN A 162 7.46 -3.74 -5.74
C ASN A 162 6.69 -4.76 -4.90
N ILE A 163 5.42 -4.48 -4.66
CA ILE A 163 4.53 -5.38 -3.91
C ILE A 163 3.47 -5.88 -4.88
N LYS A 164 3.51 -7.18 -5.18
CA LYS A 164 2.50 -7.87 -5.97
C LYS A 164 1.55 -8.66 -5.08
N LYS A 165 0.26 -8.51 -5.36
CA LYS A 165 -0.88 -9.27 -4.83
C LYS A 165 -1.57 -9.95 -5.99
N TYR A 166 -2.08 -11.15 -5.81
CA TYR A 166 -2.80 -11.84 -6.87
C TYR A 166 -3.79 -12.85 -6.30
N GLY A 167 -4.71 -13.29 -7.15
CA GLY A 167 -5.62 -14.35 -6.80
C GLY A 167 -6.28 -15.03 -7.99
N GLU A 168 -6.87 -16.17 -7.70
CA GLU A 168 -7.57 -17.06 -8.61
C GLU A 168 -8.89 -17.42 -7.93
N ASN A 169 -9.99 -16.90 -8.46
CA ASN A 169 -11.37 -17.09 -7.96
C ASN A 169 -11.63 -16.66 -6.51
N LYS A 170 -10.62 -16.10 -5.82
CA LYS A 170 -10.72 -15.58 -4.45
C LYS A 170 -10.17 -14.17 -4.37
N TYR A 171 -10.80 -13.36 -3.52
CA TYR A 171 -10.57 -11.92 -3.47
C TYR A 171 -10.43 -11.42 -2.02
N PRO A 172 -9.71 -10.31 -1.79
CA PRO A 172 -9.80 -9.54 -0.55
C PRO A 172 -11.22 -8.99 -0.32
N ASP A 173 -11.56 -8.73 0.94
CA ASP A 173 -12.87 -8.17 1.31
C ASP A 173 -13.16 -6.83 0.59
N ASP A 174 -12.13 -5.98 0.45
CA ASP A 174 -12.22 -4.66 -0.20
C ASP A 174 -12.05 -4.70 -1.73
N TRP A 175 -12.07 -5.88 -2.36
CA TRP A 175 -11.84 -6.02 -3.81
C TRP A 175 -12.86 -5.25 -4.66
N ALA A 176 -14.13 -5.26 -4.24
CA ALA A 176 -15.18 -4.54 -4.97
C ALA A 176 -14.92 -3.04 -5.01
N ASP A 177 -14.41 -2.45 -3.93
CA ASP A 177 -14.11 -1.03 -3.85
C ASP A 177 -12.85 -0.67 -4.65
N PHE A 178 -11.86 -1.56 -4.69
CA PHE A 178 -10.75 -1.45 -5.62
C PHE A 178 -11.21 -1.41 -7.08
N CYS A 179 -12.07 -2.34 -7.50
CA CYS A 179 -12.62 -2.35 -8.86
C CYS A 179 -13.42 -1.09 -9.17
N LYS A 180 -14.23 -0.59 -8.22
CA LYS A 180 -14.96 0.69 -8.38
C LYS A 180 -14.01 1.87 -8.55
N LEU A 181 -12.94 1.93 -7.75
CA LEU A 181 -11.89 2.95 -7.89
C LEU A 181 -11.30 2.91 -9.30
N ILE A 182 -10.85 1.73 -9.76
CA ILE A 182 -10.26 1.58 -11.11
C ILE A 182 -11.23 2.04 -12.20
N ARG A 183 -12.48 1.55 -12.18
CA ARG A 183 -13.50 1.95 -13.16
C ARG A 183 -13.74 3.46 -13.17
N ARG A 184 -13.77 4.10 -12.01
CA ARG A 184 -13.96 5.55 -11.92
C ARG A 184 -12.77 6.30 -12.51
N ILE A 185 -11.54 5.87 -12.18
CA ILE A 185 -10.34 6.57 -12.64
C ILE A 185 -9.98 6.23 -14.07
N THR A 186 -10.48 5.15 -14.68
CA THR A 186 -10.27 4.84 -16.10
C THR A 186 -11.46 5.29 -16.95
N GLY A 187 -12.69 5.24 -16.44
CA GLY A 187 -13.92 5.37 -17.21
C GLY A 187 -14.36 4.04 -17.86
N ASN A 188 -13.57 2.97 -17.68
CA ASN A 188 -13.70 1.71 -18.39
C ASN A 188 -13.97 0.54 -17.45
N LYS A 189 -14.41 -0.59 -18.02
CA LYS A 189 -14.68 -1.80 -17.26
C LYS A 189 -13.39 -2.34 -16.60
N PHE A 190 -13.55 -2.81 -15.36
CA PHE A 190 -12.52 -3.51 -14.60
C PHE A 190 -13.22 -4.44 -13.59
N SER A 191 -13.44 -5.69 -13.99
CA SER A 191 -13.99 -6.82 -13.20
C SER A 191 -14.33 -7.99 -14.11
#